data_AF-A0A916G2N7-F1
#
_entry.id   AF-A0A916G2N7-F1
#
_cell.length_a   1.000
_cell.length_b   1.000
_cell.length_c   1.000
_cell.angle_alpha   90.00
_cell.angle_beta   90.00
_cell.angle_gamma   90.00
#
_symmetry.space_group_name_H-M   'P 1'
#
loop_
_entity.id
_entity.type
_entity.pdbx_description
1 polymer ?
#
loop_
_entity_poly.entity_id
_entity_poly.type
_entity_poly.pdbx_seq_one_letter_code
_entity_poly.pdbx_strand_id
1 'polypeptide(L)'
;MIGRLTGILVEKNPPQITLDVAGVGYELDVPMSTFYSLPATGEKVALHTHLAVREDAHQLFGFATEAERSAFRQLLKISGVGARTALALLSGLSVAELAQAVAAQEPGRLTKIPGIGKKTAERLLLE
;
A
#
# COMPACT_ATOMS: atom_id res chain seq x y z
N MET A 1 5.55 -17.04 -3.64
CA MET A 1 5.27 -15.60 -3.84
C MET A 1 3.78 -15.44 -4.15
N ILE A 2 3.02 -14.68 -3.36
CA ILE A 2 1.59 -14.40 -3.61
C ILE A 2 1.50 -13.09 -4.39
N GLY A 3 1.17 -13.17 -5.68
CA GLY A 3 1.18 -12.01 -6.58
C GLY A 3 -0.18 -11.37 -6.81
N ARG A 4 -1.26 -12.12 -6.66
CA ARG A 4 -2.64 -11.64 -6.81
C ARG A 4 -3.56 -12.57 -6.03
N LEU A 5 -4.56 -12.01 -5.37
CA LEU A 5 -5.65 -12.76 -4.77
C LEU A 5 -6.97 -12.37 -5.41
N THR A 6 -7.89 -13.33 -5.51
CA THR A 6 -9.25 -13.10 -5.97
C THR A 6 -10.16 -13.93 -5.10
N GLY A 7 -11.11 -13.27 -4.44
CA GLY A 7 -11.91 -13.89 -3.40
C GLY A 7 -13.10 -13.04 -3.00
N ILE A 8 -13.78 -13.45 -1.95
CA ILE A 8 -14.89 -12.71 -1.35
C ILE A 8 -14.34 -11.82 -0.24
N LEU A 9 -14.73 -10.55 -0.26
CA LEU A 9 -14.40 -9.62 0.81
C LEU A 9 -15.26 -9.90 2.03
N VAL A 10 -14.71 -10.51 3.07
CA VAL A 10 -15.49 -10.93 4.24
C VAL A 10 -15.48 -9.91 5.36
N GLU A 11 -14.41 -9.14 5.50
CA GLU A 11 -14.26 -8.15 6.57
C GLU A 11 -13.50 -6.91 6.11
N LYS A 12 -13.88 -5.76 6.68
CA LYS A 12 -13.26 -4.45 6.46
C LYS A 12 -12.96 -3.81 7.83
N ASN A 13 -11.68 -3.69 8.20
CA ASN A 13 -11.22 -3.04 9.44
C ASN A 13 -10.02 -2.13 9.14
N PRO A 14 -10.23 -0.88 8.69
CA PRO A 14 -9.18 -0.09 8.06
C PRO A 14 -7.92 0.07 8.94
N PRO A 15 -6.71 -0.11 8.38
CA PRO A 15 -6.41 -0.34 6.96
C PRO A 15 -6.44 -1.82 6.54
N GLN A 16 -6.80 -2.74 7.43
CA GLN A 16 -6.84 -4.17 7.19
C GLN A 16 -8.15 -4.62 6.54
N ILE A 17 -8.07 -5.66 5.70
CA ILE A 17 -9.21 -6.39 5.15
C ILE A 17 -8.96 -7.89 5.23
N THR A 18 -10.03 -8.66 5.15
CA THR A 18 -9.96 -10.12 5.04
C THR A 18 -10.62 -10.59 3.75
N LEU A 19 -9.89 -11.35 2.94
CA LEU A 19 -10.39 -12.02 1.74
C LEU A 19 -10.51 -13.53 1.98
N ASP A 20 -11.70 -14.09 1.77
CA ASP A 20 -11.87 -15.52 1.63
C ASP A 20 -11.50 -15.93 0.19
N VAL A 21 -10.47 -16.76 0.07
CA VAL A 21 -10.06 -17.38 -1.19
C VAL A 21 -10.22 -18.89 -1.03
N ALA A 22 -11.35 -19.42 -1.50
CA ALA A 22 -11.68 -20.84 -1.47
C ALA A 22 -11.61 -21.47 -0.06
N GLY A 23 -12.13 -20.75 0.94
CA GLY A 23 -12.20 -21.19 2.34
C GLY A 23 -10.98 -20.81 3.17
N VAL A 24 -10.00 -20.10 2.61
CA VAL A 24 -8.83 -19.57 3.34
C VAL A 24 -8.94 -18.06 3.48
N GLY A 25 -8.99 -17.58 4.73
CA GLY A 25 -9.00 -16.16 5.07
C GLY A 25 -7.58 -15.57 4.98
N TYR A 26 -7.36 -14.68 4.01
CA TYR A 26 -6.14 -13.89 3.91
C TYR A 26 -6.39 -12.50 4.48
N GLU A 27 -5.61 -12.12 5.49
CA GLU A 27 -5.55 -10.75 5.98
C GLU A 27 -4.57 -9.93 5.12
N LEU A 28 -5.01 -8.75 4.68
CA LEU A 28 -4.18 -7.82 3.92
C LEU A 28 -4.29 -6.41 4.49
N ASP A 29 -3.16 -5.73 4.61
CA ASP A 29 -3.13 -4.28 4.77
C ASP A 29 -3.22 -3.60 3.39
N VAL A 30 -4.08 -2.60 3.25
CA VAL A 30 -4.25 -1.86 1.99
C VAL A 30 -4.08 -0.35 2.20
N PRO A 31 -3.64 0.42 1.20
CA PRO A 31 -3.73 1.88 1.26
C PRO A 31 -5.20 2.32 1.41
N MET A 32 -5.45 3.45 2.09
CA MET A 32 -6.82 3.95 2.26
C MET A 32 -7.51 4.27 0.93
N SER A 33 -6.75 4.71 -0.08
CA SER A 33 -7.22 4.90 -1.46
C SER A 33 -7.81 3.61 -2.04
N THR A 34 -7.07 2.50 -1.94
CA THR A 34 -7.56 1.17 -2.29
C THR A 34 -8.76 0.80 -1.42
N PHE A 35 -8.69 0.98 -0.10
CA PHE A 35 -9.76 0.61 0.84
C PHE A 35 -11.12 1.24 0.47
N TYR A 36 -11.12 2.54 0.14
CA TYR A 36 -12.33 3.25 -0.25
C TYR A 36 -12.91 2.81 -1.60
N SER A 37 -12.10 2.17 -2.46
CA SER A 37 -12.57 1.61 -3.73
C SER A 37 -13.07 0.17 -3.63
N LEU A 38 -12.93 -0.48 -2.47
CA LEU A 38 -13.36 -1.86 -2.29
C LEU A 38 -14.89 -1.99 -2.31
N PRO A 39 -15.44 -3.08 -2.92
CA PRO A 39 -16.88 -3.34 -2.94
C PRO A 39 -17.43 -3.63 -1.54
N ALA A 40 -18.74 -3.86 -1.38
CA ALA A 40 -19.28 -4.22 -0.07
C ALA A 40 -18.76 -5.57 0.42
N THR A 41 -18.90 -5.84 1.72
CA THR A 41 -18.62 -7.18 2.27
C THR A 41 -19.61 -8.19 1.65
N GLY A 42 -19.12 -9.41 1.39
CA GLY A 42 -19.83 -10.44 0.64
C GLY A 42 -19.63 -10.39 -0.88
N GLU A 43 -19.00 -9.34 -1.42
CA GLU A 43 -18.73 -9.23 -2.85
C GLU A 43 -17.35 -9.74 -3.25
N LYS A 44 -17.22 -10.12 -4.53
CA LYS A 44 -15.98 -10.59 -5.11
C LYS A 44 -15.05 -9.42 -5.44
N VAL A 45 -13.78 -9.52 -5.05
CA VAL A 45 -12.74 -8.55 -5.39
C VAL A 45 -11.45 -9.26 -5.80
N ALA A 46 -10.65 -8.58 -6.62
CA ALA A 46 -9.30 -9.01 -6.95
C ALA A 46 -8.31 -7.92 -6.61
N LEU A 47 -7.22 -8.29 -5.94
CA LEU A 47 -6.16 -7.37 -5.52
C LEU A 47 -4.81 -7.86 -5.96
N HIS A 48 -3.97 -6.93 -6.37
CA HIS A 48 -2.54 -7.15 -6.57
C HIS A 48 -1.86 -7.20 -5.21
N THR A 49 -0.99 -8.18 -4.98
CA THR A 49 -0.42 -8.39 -3.64
C THR A 49 1.09 -8.31 -3.61
N HIS A 50 1.62 -7.86 -2.47
CA HIS A 50 3.02 -8.00 -2.09
C HIS A 50 3.09 -8.74 -0.76
N LEU A 51 3.74 -9.92 -0.77
CA LEU A 51 4.06 -10.67 0.45
C LEU A 51 5.43 -10.21 0.95
N ALA A 52 5.46 -9.60 2.14
CA ALA A 52 6.68 -9.32 2.87
C ALA A 52 6.92 -10.45 3.88
N VAL A 53 8.08 -11.09 3.78
CA VAL A 53 8.53 -12.14 4.71
C VAL A 53 9.61 -11.53 5.59
N ARG A 54 9.36 -11.53 6.90
CA ARG A 54 10.32 -11.19 7.95
C ARG A 54 10.61 -12.45 8.76
N GLU A 55 11.60 -12.38 9.65
CA GLU A 55 11.96 -13.52 10.51
C GLU A 55 10.82 -13.97 11.42
N ASP A 56 9.94 -13.04 11.82
CA ASP A 56 8.88 -13.22 12.80
C ASP A 56 7.46 -13.14 12.22
N ALA A 57 7.32 -12.73 10.96
CA ALA A 57 6.00 -12.45 10.38
C ALA A 57 5.95 -12.60 8.85
N HIS A 58 4.80 -13.07 8.38
CA HIS A 58 4.38 -12.97 6.99
C HIS A 58 3.29 -11.91 6.89
N GLN A 59 3.54 -10.84 6.14
CA GLN A 59 2.59 -9.74 5.97
C GLN A 59 2.18 -9.63 4.50
N LEU A 60 0.88 -9.52 4.25
CA LEU A 60 0.34 -9.29 2.91
C LEU A 60 -0.14 -7.84 2.78
N PHE A 61 0.28 -7.21 1.68
CA PHE A 61 -0.18 -5.89 1.28
C PHE A 61 -0.99 -6.00 0.00
N GLY A 62 -2.16 -5.37 -0.05
CA GLY A 62 -3.07 -5.41 -1.20
C GLY A 62 -3.21 -4.05 -1.88
N PHE A 63 -3.38 -4.07 -3.20
CA PHE A 63 -3.51 -2.89 -4.05
C PHE A 63 -4.58 -3.11 -5.12
N ALA A 64 -5.38 -2.08 -5.41
CA ALA A 64 -6.39 -2.14 -6.47
C ALA A 64 -5.75 -2.29 -7.85
N THR A 65 -4.57 -1.71 -8.04
CA THR A 65 -3.87 -1.67 -9.33
C THR A 65 -2.42 -2.19 -9.26
N GLU A 66 -1.91 -2.66 -10.39
CA GLU A 66 -0.49 -3.03 -10.52
C GLU A 66 0.44 -1.82 -10.31
N ALA A 67 0.02 -0.62 -10.72
CA ALA A 67 0.81 0.60 -10.59
C ALA A 67 1.04 0.96 -9.11
N GLU A 68 0.00 0.87 -8.27
CA GLU A 68 0.13 1.08 -6.82
C GLU A 68 1.07 0.05 -6.19
N ARG A 69 0.93 -1.23 -6.56
CA ARG A 69 1.84 -2.28 -6.07
C ARG A 69 3.29 -2.02 -6.47
N SER A 70 3.52 -1.61 -7.72
CA SER A 70 4.85 -1.29 -8.21
C SER A 70 5.45 -0.11 -7.45
N ALA A 71 4.67 0.97 -7.27
CA ALA A 71 5.09 2.13 -6.49
C ALA A 71 5.42 1.75 -5.05
N PHE A 72 4.59 0.93 -4.39
CA PHE A 72 4.86 0.42 -3.05
C PHE A 72 6.20 -0.33 -2.97
N ARG A 73 6.46 -1.24 -3.93
CA ARG A 73 7.71 -1.99 -3.98
C ARG A 73 8.93 -1.11 -4.25
N GLN A 74 8.78 -0.03 -5.02
CA GLN A 74 9.85 0.95 -5.22
C GLN A 74 10.12 1.72 -3.93
N LEU A 75 9.08 2.18 -3.25
CA LEU A 75 9.18 2.87 -1.96
C LEU A 75 9.91 2.02 -0.91
N LEU A 76 9.65 0.71 -0.86
CA LEU A 76 10.35 -0.20 0.06
C LEU A 76 11.86 -0.34 -0.18
N LYS A 77 12.37 0.05 -1.36
CA LYS A 77 13.81 0.04 -1.64
C LYS A 77 14.53 1.22 -1.01
N ILE A 78 13.80 2.27 -0.64
CA ILE A 78 14.36 3.52 -0.14
C ILE A 78 14.75 3.36 1.33
N SER A 79 15.97 3.72 1.67
CA SER A 79 16.50 3.53 3.02
C SER A 79 15.72 4.31 4.08
N GLY A 80 15.08 3.59 5.00
CA GLY A 80 14.24 4.15 6.06
C GLY A 80 12.76 4.28 5.71
N VAL A 81 12.33 3.80 4.54
CA VAL A 81 10.91 3.72 4.16
C VAL A 81 10.42 2.28 4.37
N GLY A 82 9.66 2.09 5.46
CA GLY A 82 9.01 0.81 5.74
C GLY A 82 7.63 0.69 5.10
N ALA A 83 7.06 -0.51 5.15
CA ALA A 83 5.72 -0.81 4.60
C ALA A 83 4.63 0.15 5.08
N ARG A 84 4.60 0.47 6.39
CA ARG A 84 3.62 1.41 6.96
C ARG A 84 3.74 2.81 6.35
N THR A 85 4.95 3.31 6.17
CA THR A 85 5.21 4.61 5.53
C THR A 85 4.82 4.59 4.05
N ALA A 86 5.14 3.49 3.35
CA ALA A 86 4.76 3.33 1.95
C ALA A 86 3.23 3.25 1.76
N LEU A 87 2.49 2.58 2.64
CA LEU A 87 1.03 2.61 2.65
C LEU A 87 0.48 4.01 2.92
N ALA A 88 1.08 4.75 3.87
CA ALA A 88 0.67 6.12 4.17
C ALA A 88 0.87 7.05 2.97
N LEU A 89 1.99 6.92 2.25
CA LEU A 89 2.24 7.63 1.00
C LEU A 89 1.15 7.39 -0.03
N LEU A 90 0.85 6.12 -0.31
CA LEU A 90 -0.17 5.73 -1.30
C LEU A 90 -1.61 5.96 -0.83
N SER A 91 -1.80 6.22 0.47
CA SER A 91 -3.09 6.64 1.04
C SER A 91 -3.34 8.14 0.86
N GLY A 92 -2.28 8.95 0.88
CA GLY A 92 -2.36 10.41 0.77
C GLY A 92 -2.17 10.97 -0.64
N LEU A 93 -1.49 10.21 -1.52
CA LEU A 93 -1.19 10.60 -2.89
C LEU A 93 -1.46 9.43 -3.83
N SER A 94 -2.08 9.72 -4.97
CA SER A 94 -2.07 8.78 -6.10
C SER A 94 -0.64 8.55 -6.61
N VAL A 95 -0.44 7.45 -7.35
CA VAL A 95 0.86 7.14 -7.96
C VAL A 95 1.37 8.30 -8.84
N ALA A 96 0.45 8.95 -9.58
CA ALA A 96 0.78 10.09 -10.43
C ALA A 96 1.21 11.33 -9.61
N GLU A 97 0.48 11.64 -8.53
CA GLU A 97 0.82 12.76 -7.66
C GLU A 97 2.13 12.53 -6.90
N LEU A 98 2.40 11.30 -6.48
CA LEU A 98 3.67 10.93 -5.86
C LEU A 98 4.82 11.14 -6.85
N ALA A 99 4.68 10.63 -8.08
CA ALA A 99 5.68 10.82 -9.13
C ALA A 99 5.89 12.31 -9.45
N GLN A 100 4.81 13.10 -9.50
CA GLN A 100 4.89 14.54 -9.69
C GLN A 100 5.59 15.25 -8.54
N ALA A 101 5.29 14.91 -7.28
CA ALA A 101 5.93 15.50 -6.11
C ALA A 101 7.44 15.23 -6.09
N VAL A 102 7.86 14.03 -6.52
CA VAL A 102 9.27 13.67 -6.69
C VAL A 102 9.93 14.47 -7.82
N ALA A 103 9.30 14.50 -9.00
CA ALA A 103 9.82 15.23 -10.17
C ALA A 103 9.93 16.74 -9.92
N ALA A 104 8.98 17.32 -9.19
CA ALA A 104 8.96 18.75 -8.85
C ALA A 104 9.84 19.11 -7.64
N GLN A 105 10.48 18.14 -6.98
CA GLN A 105 11.28 18.33 -5.76
C GLN A 105 10.51 19.10 -4.68
N GLU A 106 9.26 18.70 -4.43
CA GLU A 106 8.36 19.36 -3.48
C GLU A 106 8.21 18.56 -2.17
N PRO A 107 9.17 18.63 -1.22
CA PRO A 107 9.10 17.86 0.02
C PRO A 107 7.88 18.25 0.87
N GLY A 108 7.39 19.49 0.71
CA GLY A 108 6.21 20.00 1.40
C GLY A 108 4.94 19.18 1.13
N ARG A 109 4.80 18.56 -0.05
CA ARG A 109 3.67 17.66 -0.35
C ARG A 109 3.78 16.35 0.42
N LEU A 110 4.99 15.81 0.53
CA LEU A 110 5.27 14.55 1.23
C LEU A 110 5.12 14.71 2.75
N THR A 111 5.58 15.83 3.32
CA THR A 111 5.50 16.08 4.78
C THR A 111 4.09 16.32 5.31
N LYS A 112 3.10 16.56 4.43
CA LYS A 112 1.69 16.65 4.83
C LYS A 112 1.09 15.30 5.20
N ILE A 113 1.75 14.21 4.82
CA ILE A 113 1.26 12.87 5.06
C ILE A 113 1.64 12.46 6.49
N PRO A 114 0.67 12.02 7.32
CA PRO A 114 0.95 11.62 8.70
C PRO A 114 2.05 10.57 8.79
N GLY A 115 3.04 10.83 9.64
CA GLY A 115 4.19 9.94 9.82
C GLY A 115 5.36 10.17 8.86
N ILE A 116 5.28 11.14 7.95
CA ILE A 116 6.40 11.52 7.06
C ILE A 116 7.04 12.81 7.55
N GLY A 117 8.23 12.68 8.15
CA GLY A 117 9.05 13.83 8.55
C GLY A 117 9.87 14.39 7.39
N LYS A 118 10.42 15.60 7.60
CA LYS A 118 11.26 16.31 6.62
C LYS A 118 12.42 15.46 6.07
N LYS A 119 13.13 14.75 6.96
CA LYS A 119 14.26 13.88 6.57
C LYS A 119 13.84 12.72 5.67
N THR A 120 12.68 12.12 5.93
CA THR A 120 12.13 11.04 5.10
C THR A 120 11.68 11.59 3.75
N ALA A 121 11.03 12.76 3.74
CA ALA A 121 10.64 13.45 2.52
C ALA A 121 11.86 13.78 1.64
N GLU A 122 12.94 14.33 2.21
CA GLU A 122 14.17 14.63 1.48
C GLU A 122 14.81 13.36 0.89
N ARG A 123 14.84 12.25 1.63
CA ARG A 123 15.33 10.97 1.09
C ARG A 123 14.50 10.45 -0.08
N LEU A 124 13.18 10.54 0.01
CA LEU A 124 12.26 10.15 -1.06
C LEU A 124 12.46 10.96 -2.36
N LEU A 125 13.07 12.15 -2.27
CA LEU A 125 13.35 13.00 -3.42
C LEU A 125 14.72 12.75 -4.05
N LEU A 126 15.63 12.08 -3.34
CA LEU A 126 17.01 11.85 -3.75
C LEU A 126 17.25 10.49 -4.42
N GLU A 127 16.42 9.49 -4.09
CA GLU A 127 16.48 8.12 -4.63
C GLU A 127 15.38 7.87 -5.67
#